data_AF-A0A7X6XIA2-F1
#
_entry.id   AF-A0A7X6XIA2-F1
#
_cell.length_a   1.000
_cell.length_b   1.000
_cell.length_c   1.000
_cell.angle_alpha   90.00
_cell.angle_beta   90.00
_cell.angle_gamma   90.00
#
_symmetry.space_group_name_H-M   'P 1'
#
loop_
_entity.id
_entity.type
_entity.pdbx_description
1 polymer ?
#
loop_
_entity_poly.entity_id
_entity_poly.type
_entity_poly.pdbx_seq_one_letter_code
_entity_poly.pdbx_strand_id
1 'polypeptide(L)' 'DDNHLVISVDKKTETEEHDEETCYLRREFSYSHFQRRMILPDTIDQEKISAKAENGILTIEIPKREEKDIPKIDKTIEIK' A
#
# COMPACT_ATOMS: atom_id res chain seq x y z
N ASP A 1 -4.85 -5.58 -16.66
CA ASP A 1 -4.70 -4.22 -16.08
C ASP A 1 -4.13 -4.30 -14.66
N ASP A 2 -3.04 -5.05 -14.45
CA ASP A 2 -2.82 -5.75 -13.16
C ASP A 2 -1.55 -5.40 -12.38
N ASN A 3 -0.80 -4.34 -12.73
CA ASN A 3 0.44 -4.00 -12.00
C ASN A 3 0.21 -2.94 -10.89
N HIS A 4 -0.86 -3.08 -10.11
CA HIS A 4 -1.19 -2.16 -9.02
C HIS A 4 -1.00 -2.80 -7.65
N LEU A 5 -0.25 -2.13 -6.77
CA LEU A 5 -0.31 -2.41 -5.33
C LEU A 5 -1.55 -1.74 -4.74
N VAL A 6 -2.42 -2.55 -4.13
CA VAL A 6 -3.63 -2.07 -3.45
C VAL A 6 -3.50 -2.36 -1.96
N ILE A 7 -3.58 -1.30 -1.15
CA ILE A 7 -3.56 -1.36 0.30
C ILE A 7 -4.95 -0.92 0.76
N SER A 8 -5.70 -1.81 1.41
CA SER A 8 -7.02 -1.53 1.97
C SER A 8 -7.04 -1.85 3.45
N VAL A 9 -7.56 -0.94 4.25
CA VAL A 9 -7.75 -1.08 5.69
C VAL A 9 -9.21 -0.82 6.00
N ASP A 10 -9.86 -1.83 6.59
CA ASP A 10 -11.21 -1.72 7.11
C ASP A 10 -11.15 -1.87 8.64
N LYS A 11 -11.44 -0.78 9.35
CA LYS A 11 -11.47 -0.77 10.81
C LYS A 11 -12.94 -0.79 11.24
N LYS A 12 -13.50 -1.98 11.40
CA LYS A 12 -14.89 -2.16 11.84
C LYS A 12 -15.16 -1.46 13.16
N THR A 13 -16.27 -0.74 13.21
CA THR A 13 -16.90 -0.22 14.41
C THR A 13 -17.43 -1.39 15.23
N GLU A 14 -16.84 -1.66 16.41
CA GLU A 14 -17.52 -2.40 17.48
C GLU A 14 -18.40 -1.47 18.34
N THR A 15 -18.73 -0.27 17.84
CA THR A 15 -19.36 0.80 18.64
C THR A 15 -20.55 1.42 17.90
N GLU A 16 -21.38 0.59 17.29
CA GLU A 16 -22.70 1.00 16.79
C GLU A 16 -23.86 0.32 17.53
N GLU A 17 -23.57 -0.48 18.55
CA GLU A 17 -24.59 -1.06 19.43
C GLU A 17 -24.17 -0.77 20.89
N HIS A 18 -25.02 -0.05 21.64
CA HIS A 18 -24.88 0.33 23.07
C HIS A 18 -23.88 1.49 23.33
N ASP A 19 -24.28 2.74 23.60
CA ASP A 19 -25.37 3.23 24.43
C ASP A 19 -25.99 4.49 23.82
N GLU A 20 -27.31 4.50 23.65
CA GLU A 20 -28.09 5.72 23.39
C GLU A 20 -27.99 6.73 24.57
N GLU A 21 -27.41 6.32 25.71
CA GLU A 21 -27.20 7.13 26.92
C GLU A 21 -25.79 7.76 27.05
N THR A 22 -24.81 7.36 26.24
CA THR A 22 -23.43 7.85 26.42
C THR A 22 -23.17 9.13 25.61
N CYS A 23 -23.37 10.29 26.24
CA CYS A 23 -22.96 11.58 25.68
C CYS A 23 -21.43 11.76 25.76
N TYR A 24 -20.73 11.54 24.65
CA TYR A 24 -19.30 11.87 24.57
C TYR A 24 -19.10 13.40 24.54
N LEU A 25 -18.33 13.95 25.49
CA LEU A 25 -17.92 15.36 25.45
C LEU A 25 -16.94 15.65 24.29
N ARG A 26 -16.10 14.67 23.92
CA ARG A 26 -15.15 14.76 22.81
C ARG A 26 -14.74 13.38 22.29
N ARG A 27 -14.68 13.23 20.96
CA ARG A 27 -14.18 12.03 20.26
C ARG A 27 -12.99 12.41 19.39
N GLU A 28 -11.81 11.89 19.69
CA GLU A 28 -10.56 12.21 18.97
C GLU A 28 -10.13 11.12 17.98
N PHE A 29 -10.70 9.92 18.09
CA PHE A 29 -10.44 8.81 17.18
C PHE A 29 -11.69 8.50 16.35
N SER A 30 -11.60 8.80 15.05
CA SER A 30 -12.56 8.35 14.03
C SER A 30 -12.02 7.11 13.34
N TYR A 31 -12.91 6.16 13.07
CA TYR A 31 -12.60 4.91 12.39
C TYR A 31 -13.10 5.07 10.96
N SER A 32 -12.20 4.97 9.98
CA SER A 32 -12.51 5.19 8.57
C SER A 32 -11.92 4.09 7.70
N HIS A 33 -12.63 3.75 6.62
CA HIS A 33 -12.07 2.93 5.57
C HIS A 33 -10.96 3.70 4.83
N PHE A 34 -9.80 3.07 4.66
CA PHE A 34 -8.68 3.66 3.92
C PHE A 34 -8.27 2.73 2.79
N GLN A 35 -8.21 3.26 1.57
CA GLN A 35 -7.68 2.55 0.42
C GLN A 35 -6.65 3.40 -0.31
N ARG A 36 -5.48 2.83 -0.56
CA ARG A 36 -4.42 3.41 -1.39
C ARG A 36 -4.09 2.45 -2.52
N ARG A 37 -4.06 2.98 -3.76
CA ARG A 37 -3.60 2.27 -4.94
C ARG A 37 -2.34 2.93 -5.48
N MET A 38 -1.34 2.15 -5.83
CA MET A 38 -0.08 2.61 -6.43
C MET A 38 0.26 1.74 -7.63
N ILE A 39 0.82 2.32 -8.68
CA ILE A 39 1.32 1.57 -9.84
C ILE A 39 2.71 1.04 -9.48
N LEU A 40 2.92 -0.26 -9.68
CA LEU A 40 4.23 -0.87 -9.55
C LEU A 40 4.95 -0.79 -10.91
N PRO A 41 6.27 -0.52 -10.93
CA PRO A 41 7.07 -0.68 -12.13
C PRO A 41 7.24 -2.16 -12.51
N ASP A 42 7.47 -2.42 -13.80
CA ASP A 42 7.64 -3.78 -14.33
C ASP A 42 8.98 -4.42 -13.92
N THR A 43 9.88 -3.64 -13.32
CA THR A 43 11.20 -4.04 -12.84
C THR A 43 11.16 -4.70 -11.45
N ILE A 44 10.00 -5.15 -10.98
CA ILE A 44 9.81 -5.73 -9.64
C ILE A 44 9.70 -7.25 -9.73
N ASP A 45 10.28 -7.92 -8.75
CA ASP A 45 10.10 -9.35 -8.54
C ASP A 45 8.84 -9.57 -7.69
N GLN A 46 7.71 -9.81 -8.35
CA GLN A 46 6.39 -9.93 -7.71
C GLN A 46 6.30 -11.15 -6.77
N GLU A 47 7.06 -12.22 -7.04
CA GLU A 47 7.01 -13.45 -6.24
C GLU A 47 7.65 -13.28 -4.85
N LYS A 48 8.52 -12.28 -4.70
CA LYS A 48 9.27 -12.01 -3.46
C LYS A 48 8.75 -10.81 -2.66
N ILE A 49 7.59 -10.26 -3.02
CA ILE A 49 6.96 -9.18 -2.24
C ILE A 49 6.56 -9.73 -0.87
N SER A 50 6.92 -9.03 0.20
CA SER A 50 6.55 -9.40 1.57
C SER A 50 5.90 -8.23 2.29
N ALA A 51 5.06 -8.54 3.28
CA ALA A 51 4.37 -7.53 4.10
C ALA A 51 4.35 -7.95 5.57
N LYS A 52 4.56 -6.99 6.46
CA LYS A 52 4.53 -7.17 7.91
C LYS A 52 3.76 -6.04 8.57
N ALA A 53 2.82 -6.38 9.44
CA ALA A 53 2.13 -5.43 10.29
C ALA A 53 2.65 -5.54 11.73
N GLU A 54 3.15 -4.45 12.28
CA GLU A 54 3.67 -4.41 13.65
C GLU A 54 3.36 -3.04 14.28
N ASN A 55 2.83 -3.04 15.50
CA ASN A 55 2.48 -1.82 16.26
C ASN A 55 1.61 -0.81 15.48
N GLY A 56 0.68 -1.29 14.65
CA GLY A 56 -0.19 -0.44 13.83
C GLY A 56 0.46 0.13 12.55
N ILE A 57 1.68 -0.30 12.23
CA ILE A 57 2.40 0.08 11.02
C ILE A 57 2.45 -1.11 10.07
N LEU A 58 1.98 -0.91 8.83
CA LEU A 58 2.13 -1.88 7.74
C LEU A 58 3.38 -1.53 6.93
N THR A 59 4.37 -2.42 6.96
CA THR A 59 5.59 -2.34 6.15
C THR A 59 5.50 -3.34 5.00
N ILE A 60 5.78 -2.88 3.78
CA ILE A 60 5.74 -3.70 2.57
C ILE A 60 7.11 -3.62 1.90
N GLU A 61 7.76 -4.77 1.69
CA GLU A 61 9.03 -4.88 0.98
C GLU A 61 8.79 -5.32 -0.45
N ILE A 62 9.31 -4.53 -1.40
CA ILE A 62 9.10 -4.71 -2.83
C ILE A 62 10.47 -4.82 -3.51
N PRO A 63 10.98 -6.05 -3.70
CA PRO A 63 12.29 -6.25 -4.28
C PRO A 63 12.29 -5.94 -5.78
N LYS A 64 13.34 -5.27 -6.24
CA LYS A 64 13.58 -5.05 -7.67
C LYS A 64 14.23 -6.29 -8.29
N ARG A 65 13.98 -6.53 -9.57
CA ARG A 65 14.70 -7.54 -10.37
C ARG A 65 16.15 -7.11 -10.53
N GLU A 66 17.05 -8.09 -10.57
CA GLU A 66 18.48 -7.82 -10.80
C GLU A 66 18.72 -7.28 -12.22
N GLU A 67 19.72 -6.41 -12.38
CA GLU A 67 20.03 -5.72 -13.65
C GLU A 67 20.30 -6.65 -14.85
N LYS A 68 20.61 -7.93 -14.62
CA LYS A 68 20.78 -8.91 -15.70
C LYS A 68 19.49 -9.18 -16.49
N ASP A 69 18.33 -8.91 -15.90
CA ASP A 69 17.02 -9.08 -16.53
C ASP A 69 16.44 -7.78 -17.11
N ILE A 70 17.15 -6.65 -16.98
CA ILE A 70 16.70 -5.36 -17.51
C ILE A 70 17.44 -5.12 -18.83
N PRO A 71 16.77 -5.14 -20.00
CA PRO A 71 17.42 -4.88 -21.26
C PRO A 71 18.05 -3.48 -21.21
N LYS A 72 19.39 -3.40 -21.29
CA LYS A 72 20.10 -2.12 -21.40
C LYS A 72 19.69 -1.46 -22.71
N ILE A 73 18.93 -0.38 -22.59
CA ILE A 73 18.57 0.46 -23.72
C ILE A 73 19.72 1.45 -23.91
N ASP A 74 20.74 1.06 -24.66
CA ASP A 74 21.78 1.96 -25.15
C ASP A 74 21.19 2.86 -26.25
N LYS A 75 20.45 3.89 -25.87
CA LYS A 75 19.98 4.93 -26.81
C LYS A 75 20.94 6.10 -26.81
N THR A 76 22.03 5.97 -27.56
CA THR A 76 22.81 7.13 -27.99
C THR A 76 22.01 7.85 -29.07
N ILE A 77 21.57 9.08 -28.79
CA ILE A 77 20.94 9.94 -29.80
C ILE A 77 22.01 10.91 -30.28
N GLU A 78 22.50 10.71 -31.49
CA GLU A 78 23.39 11.67 -32.15
C GLU A 78 22.60 12.92 -32.55
N ILE A 79 23.08 14.08 -32.12
CA ILE A 79 22.55 15.39 -32.53
C ILE A 79 23.35 15.83 -33.76
N LYS A 80 22.65 16.15 -34.85
CA LYS A 80 23.22 16.70 -36.08
C LYS A 80 23.36 18.21 -36.02
#